data_AF-A0A1J5QTK3-F1
#
_entry.id   AF-A0A1J5QTK3-F1
#
_cell.length_a   1.000
_cell.length_b   1.000
_cell.length_c   1.000
_cell.angle_alpha   90.00
_cell.angle_beta   90.00
_cell.angle_gamma   90.00
#
_symmetry.space_group_name_H-M   'P 1'
#
loop_
_entity.id
_entity.type
_entity.pdbx_description
1 polymer ?
#
loop_
_entity_poly.entity_id
_entity_poly.type
_entity_poly.pdbx_seq_one_letter_code
_entity_poly.pdbx_strand_id
1 'polypeptide(L)' 'MLAPELIFQLWTAGYSITADGQYLDISPADDLSPEIVEQLKQRKAEILSLLKLEQQQDARLLTPVQS' A
#
# COMPACT_ATOMS: atom_id res chain seq x y z
N MET A 1 6.16 9.34 -11.88
CA MET A 1 5.64 8.10 -11.29
C MET A 1 4.38 8.45 -10.52
N LEU A 2 3.33 7.63 -10.56
CA LEU A 2 2.09 7.82 -9.81
C LEU A 2 2.09 6.92 -8.57
N ALA A 3 1.22 7.20 -7.59
CA ALA A 3 1.05 6.36 -6.40
C ALA A 3 0.78 4.87 -6.72
N PRO A 4 -0.13 4.48 -7.64
CA PRO A 4 -0.37 3.07 -7.98
C PRO A 4 0.83 2.40 -8.66
N GLU A 5 1.60 3.14 -9.47
CA GLU A 5 2.82 2.60 -10.09
C GLU A 5 3.88 2.24 -9.05
N LEU A 6 4.02 3.08 -8.02
CA LEU A 6 4.97 2.85 -6.93
C LEU A 6 4.59 1.62 -6.10
N ILE A 7 3.29 1.46 -5.80
CA ILE A 7 2.76 0.27 -5.10
C ILE A 7 3.05 -0.98 -5.94
N PHE A 8 2.73 -0.95 -7.24
CA PHE A 8 2.95 -2.07 -8.14
C PHE A 8 4.43 -2.43 -8.26
N GLN A 9 5.31 -1.42 -8.39
CA GLN A 9 6.75 -1.64 -8.42
C GLN A 9 7.24 -2.37 -7.16
N LEU A 10 6.79 -1.92 -5.98
CA LEU A 10 7.14 -2.56 -4.70
C LEU A 10 6.69 -4.03 -4.67
N TRP A 11 5.45 -4.34 -5.07
CA TRP A 11 4.98 -5.71 -5.14
C TRP A 11 5.79 -6.57 -6.12
N THR A 12 6.09 -6.05 -7.30
CA THR A 12 6.91 -6.79 -8.30
C THR A 12 8.35 -7.02 -7.85
N ALA A 13 8.87 -6.14 -6.99
CA ALA A 13 10.18 -6.28 -6.39
C ALA A 13 10.19 -7.18 -5.14
N GLY A 14 9.03 -7.76 -4.78
CA GLY A 14 8.90 -8.70 -3.66
C GLY A 14 8.63 -8.04 -2.30
N TYR A 15 8.35 -6.73 -2.27
CA TYR A 15 7.94 -6.03 -1.07
C TYR A 15 6.44 -6.20 -0.85
N SER A 16 6.05 -6.42 0.40
CA SER A 16 4.68 -6.26 0.86
C SER A 16 4.49 -4.84 1.35
N ILE A 17 3.51 -4.13 0.80
CA ILE A 17 3.11 -2.80 1.26
C ILE A 17 1.65 -2.83 1.69
N THR A 18 1.37 -2.39 2.91
CA THR A 18 0.02 -2.30 3.47
C THR A 18 -0.19 -0.97 4.18
N ALA A 19 -1.46 -0.58 4.36
CA ALA A 19 -1.80 0.61 5.13
C ALA A 19 -2.37 0.20 6.48
N ASP A 20 -1.63 0.47 7.55
CA ASP A 20 -2.05 0.31 8.93
C ASP A 20 -2.45 1.67 9.51
N GLY A 21 -3.75 1.96 9.56
CA GLY A 21 -4.27 3.23 10.05
C GLY A 21 -3.76 4.45 9.26
N GLN A 22 -2.77 5.16 9.79
CA GLN A 22 -2.12 6.32 9.14
C GLN A 22 -0.66 6.07 8.76
N TYR A 23 -0.21 4.81 8.89
CA TYR A 23 1.15 4.37 8.63
C TYR A 23 1.16 3.47 7.40
N LEU A 24 2.25 3.56 6.65
CA LEU A 24 2.55 2.61 5.57
C LEU A 24 3.50 1.59 6.18
N ASP A 25 3.05 0.34 6.20
CA ASP A 25 3.88 -0.79 6.60
C ASP A 25 4.47 -1.41 5.33
N ILE A 26 5.80 -1.59 5.31
CA ILE A 26 6.52 -2.15 4.17
C ILE A 26 7.48 -3.21 4.69
N SER A 27 7.40 -4.42 4.13
CA SER A 27 8.21 -5.56 4.53
C SER A 27 8.71 -6.35 3.32
N PRO A 28 10.00 -6.70 3.24
CA PRO A 28 11.09 -6.30 4.14
C PRO A 28 11.48 -4.82 3.94
N ALA A 29 11.92 -4.14 5.01
CA ALA A 29 12.33 -2.73 4.93
C ALA A 29 13.82 -2.53 4.64
N ASP A 30 14.65 -3.56 4.86
CA ASP A 30 16.11 -3.48 4.82
C ASP A 30 16.69 -3.12 3.44
N ASP A 31 15.97 -3.42 2.36
CA ASP A 31 16.46 -3.25 0.98
C ASP A 31 15.81 -2.01 0.29
N LEU A 32 15.04 -1.22 1.04
CA LEU A 32 14.42 0.00 0.51
C LEU A 32 15.46 1.09 0.23
N SER A 33 15.63 1.40 -1.05
CA SER A 33 16.47 2.52 -1.48
C SER A 33 15.93 3.85 -0.95
N PRO A 34 16.81 4.80 -0.54
CA PRO A 34 16.39 6.08 0.02
C PRO A 34 15.53 6.91 -0.94
N GLU A 35 15.76 6.80 -2.26
CA GLU A 35 14.94 7.43 -3.28
C GLU A 35 13.48 6.93 -3.24
N ILE A 36 13.27 5.62 -3.08
CA ILE A 36 11.94 5.02 -2.94
C ILE A 36 11.27 5.51 -1.66
N VAL A 37 12.01 5.60 -0.56
CA VAL A 37 11.51 6.14 0.72
C VAL A 37 11.05 7.60 0.56
N GLU A 38 11.79 8.43 -0.17
CA GLU A 38 11.35 9.81 -0.45
C GLU A 38 10.09 9.86 -1.31
N GLN A 39 9.99 9.04 -2.34
CA GLN A 39 8.78 8.97 -3.17
C GLN A 39 7.55 8.51 -2.37
N LEU A 40 7.73 7.52 -1.48
CA LEU A 40 6.70 7.04 -0.56
C LEU A 40 6.24 8.15 0.39
N LYS A 41 7.16 8.95 0.92
CA LYS A 41 6.83 10.09 1.80
C LYS A 41 6.07 11.18 1.06
N GLN A 42 6.51 11.55 -0.14
CA GLN A 42 5.85 12.58 -0.95
C GLN A 42 4.43 12.19 -1.34
N ARG A 43 4.17 10.90 -1.58
CA ARG A 43 2.85 10.39 -1.98
C ARG A 43 2.10 9.63 -0.90
N LYS A 44 2.52 9.74 0.36
CA LYS A 44 1.98 8.95 1.48
C LYS A 44 0.45 9.01 1.54
N ALA A 45 -0.14 10.21 1.40
CA ALA A 45 -1.58 10.41 1.48
C ALA A 45 -2.36 9.69 0.36
N GLU A 46 -1.87 9.74 -0.87
CA GLU A 46 -2.47 9.04 -2.01
C GLU A 46 -2.36 7.53 -1.86
N ILE A 47 -1.17 7.02 -1.49
CA ILE A 47 -0.90 5.59 -1.30
C ILE A 47 -1.81 5.03 -0.19
N LEU A 48 -1.89 5.72 0.95
CA LEU A 48 -2.79 5.32 2.05
C LEU A 48 -4.25 5.26 1.61
N SER A 49 -4.69 6.20 0.77
CA SER A 49 -6.08 6.23 0.29
C SER A 49 -6.37 5.05 -0.63
N LEU A 50 -5.44 4.72 -1.53
CA LEU A 50 -5.54 3.56 -2.42
C LEU A 50 -5.56 2.24 -1.65
N LEU A 51 -4.60 2.04 -0.74
CA LEU A 51 -4.49 0.82 0.05
C LEU A 51 -5.68 0.63 0.99
N LYS A 52 -6.25 1.71 1.53
CA LYS A 52 -7.49 1.63 2.33
C LYS A 52 -8.69 1.25 1.47
N LEU A 53 -8.80 1.83 0.28
CA LEU A 53 -9.89 1.53 -0.65
C LEU A 53 -9.84 0.06 -1.09
N GLU A 54 -8.63 -0.49 -1.32
CA GLU A 54 -8.42 -1.90 -1.62
C GLU A 54 -8.81 -2.80 -0.45
N GLN A 55 -8.33 -2.52 0.77
CA GLN A 55 -8.69 -3.26 1.98
C GLN A 55 -10.20 -3.24 2.27
N GLN A 56 -10.88 -2.11 2.03
CA GLN A 56 -12.33 -2.00 2.19
C GLN A 56 -13.11 -2.79 1.14
N GLN A 57 -12.58 -2.93 -0.07
CA GLN A 57 -13.21 -3.77 -1.10
C GLN A 57 -13.05 -5.25 -0.77
N ASP A 58 -11.85 -5.67 -0.34
CA ASP A 58 -11.59 -7.05 0.06
C ASP A 58 -12.44 -7.46 1.28
N ALA A 59 -12.53 -6.58 2.29
CA ALA A 59 -13.37 -6.81 3.47
C ALA A 59 -14.87 -6.96 3.15
N ARG A 60 -15.38 -6.27 2.11
CA ARG A 60 -16.80 -6.39 1.68
C ARG A 60 -17.09 -7.70 0.96
N LEU A 61 -16.10 -8.31 0.31
CA LEU A 61 -16.26 -9.60 -0.36
C LEU A 61 -16.29 -10.77 0.63
N LEU A 62 -15.78 -10.57 1.85
CA LEU A 62 -15.71 -11.59 2.91
C LEU A 62 -16.87 -11.52 3.91
N THR A 63 -17.74 -10.50 3.87
CA THR A 63 -18.99 -10.52 4.63
C THR A 63 -20.05 -11.31 3.86
N PRO A 64 -20.44 -12.53 4.30
CA PRO A 64 -21.62 -13.17 3.72
C PRO A 64 -22.81 -12.25 3.99
N VAL A 65 -23.49 -11.84 2.91
CA VAL A 65 -24.87 -11.37 2.99
C VAL A 65 -25.66 -12.46 3.71
N GLN A 66 -25.93 -12.24 4.99
CA GLN A 66 -27.02 -12.91 5.68
C GLN A 66 -28.24 -12.01 5.51
N SER A 67 -29.07 -12.34 4.54
CA SER A 67 -30.47 -11.92 4.45
C SER A 67 -31.24 -12.98 3.68
#